data_AF-A0A6J1FE25-F1
#
_entry.id   AF-A0A6J1FE25-F1
#
_cell.length_a   1.000
_cell.length_b   1.000
_cell.length_c   1.000
_cell.angle_alpha   90.00
_cell.angle_beta   90.00
_cell.angle_gamma   90.00
#
_symmetry.space_group_name_H-M   'P 1'
#
loop_
_entity.id
_entity.type
_entity.pdbx_description
1 polymer ?
#
loop_
_entity_poly.entity_id
_entity_poly.type
_entity_poly.pdbx_seq_one_letter_code
_entity_poly.pdbx_strand_id
1 'polypeptide(L)'
;METENAEELASSTAPTLLPLASAAQQPYVSELLSFTLDRLNKEPELLQVDAERIRRQIQEVAVGNYRAFIAAADALLAIREEVSSIDKHLETLISEIPNLTSGSTEFIESAEQILEKRKMNQILLTHHSTLLDLLEIPQLMDTCVRNGNYDEALDLEAFVAKLSTMHPKVPVIQALVSEVRQTTQSLLSQLLQKLRSNIQLPECLRIIGYLRRIGVFSEYEMRLQFLRCREAWLTGILEDLDQRNAYEYLKGMINCHRTHLFDVVNQYRAIFADDTSGNEENYDSGLLFSWSMHQITSHLKTLKIMLPKITEGGSLSNILEQCMYCAMGLGWVGMDFRGLLPPLFEEAVLNLFSKNMGTAVDNFQLVLDSHRWVPLPAVGFPATTIGEESQEDVTPPSYLMEHPPLAVFVNGVSAAMNELRHCAPLSLKHVIAQELIKGLQAVSDSLLRYNTTHMLKDNESGLFLQLCRAFIEVAYPHCATCFGRCYPGGAMIILDAKSLYEGIGRLLTISSSRNLPKTVSNAEENNVTENGDMPALDNGASSDADKDQKSPSLHSNEKHSEGEEAEQSN
;
A
#
# COMPACT_ATOMS: atom_id res chain seq x y z
N MET A 1 87.89 17.91 -35.66
CA MET A 1 89.13 18.52 -36.16
C MET A 1 89.15 19.93 -35.63
N GLU A 2 89.90 20.16 -34.57
CA GLU A 2 90.30 21.49 -34.12
C GLU A 2 91.81 21.40 -33.88
N THR A 3 92.52 22.41 -34.39
CA THR A 3 93.77 23.08 -33.92
C THR A 3 94.81 22.31 -33.08
N GLU A 4 96.11 22.59 -33.12
CA GLU A 4 96.83 23.87 -33.36
C GLU A 4 98.12 23.70 -34.19
N ASN A 5 98.77 24.82 -34.56
CA ASN A 5 100.10 24.87 -35.16
C ASN A 5 101.11 25.56 -34.22
N ALA A 6 102.27 24.94 -34.03
CA ALA A 6 103.54 25.52 -33.55
C ALA A 6 104.68 24.63 -34.14
N GLU A 7 105.94 25.03 -34.29
CA GLU A 7 106.70 26.16 -33.75
C GLU A 7 107.59 26.84 -34.84
N GLU A 8 107.74 28.17 -34.69
CA GLU A 8 108.93 29.05 -34.81
C GLU A 8 110.14 28.84 -35.78
N LEU A 9 110.92 29.92 -35.90
CA LEU A 9 112.09 30.09 -36.76
C LEU A 9 113.40 29.74 -36.04
N ALA A 10 114.43 29.37 -36.81
CA ALA A 10 115.83 29.47 -36.40
C ALA A 10 116.64 30.25 -37.46
N SER A 11 117.51 31.18 -37.04
CA SER A 11 118.29 32.05 -37.93
C SER A 11 119.76 32.17 -37.50
N SER A 12 120.65 32.29 -38.49
CA SER A 12 122.10 32.55 -38.32
C SER A 12 122.72 32.89 -39.69
N THR A 13 123.76 33.73 -39.85
CA THR A 13 124.43 34.68 -38.93
C THR A 13 125.27 35.71 -39.73
N ALA A 14 125.82 36.71 -39.02
CA ALA A 14 127.01 37.52 -39.37
C ALA A 14 126.81 38.74 -40.31
N PRO A 15 127.77 39.70 -40.34
CA PRO A 15 128.25 40.43 -39.16
C PRO A 15 128.31 41.96 -39.34
N THR A 16 128.22 42.72 -38.24
CA THR A 16 128.11 44.18 -38.26
C THR A 16 129.45 44.92 -38.43
N LEU A 17 129.56 45.83 -39.41
CA LEU A 17 130.61 46.86 -39.48
C LEU A 17 130.03 48.20 -39.98
N LEU A 18 130.48 49.31 -39.37
CA LEU A 18 130.23 50.73 -39.70
C LEU A 18 128.77 51.25 -39.61
N PRO A 19 128.43 52.08 -38.58
CA PRO A 19 127.06 52.57 -38.35
C PRO A 19 126.79 53.93 -39.02
N LEU A 20 126.80 54.01 -40.36
CA LEU A 20 126.49 55.25 -41.10
C LEU A 20 125.31 55.16 -42.10
N ALA A 21 124.57 54.03 -42.15
CA ALA A 21 123.43 53.85 -43.04
C ALA A 21 122.34 52.96 -42.44
N SER A 22 121.07 53.27 -42.74
CA SER A 22 119.91 52.46 -42.34
C SER A 22 119.89 51.11 -43.09
N ALA A 23 119.12 50.13 -42.60
CA ALA A 23 119.10 48.77 -43.12
C ALA A 23 118.83 48.67 -44.64
N ALA A 24 117.99 49.57 -45.19
CA ALA A 24 117.70 49.61 -46.63
C ALA A 24 118.80 50.27 -47.49
N GLN A 25 119.72 51.02 -46.87
CA GLN A 25 120.77 51.80 -47.55
C GLN A 25 122.15 51.12 -47.51
N GLN A 26 122.33 50.12 -46.64
CA GLN A 26 123.60 49.39 -46.51
C GLN A 26 124.13 48.73 -47.79
N PRO A 27 123.31 48.09 -48.67
CA PRO A 27 123.85 47.53 -49.92
C PRO A 27 124.47 48.62 -50.81
N TYR A 28 123.82 49.78 -50.95
CA TYR A 28 124.34 50.87 -51.78
C TYR A 28 125.63 51.49 -51.21
N VAL A 29 125.75 51.62 -49.89
CA VAL A 29 127.00 52.05 -49.24
C VAL A 29 128.12 51.01 -49.42
N SER A 30 127.79 49.72 -49.53
CA SER A 30 128.79 48.69 -49.86
C SER A 30 129.29 48.75 -51.31
N GLU A 31 128.44 49.17 -52.26
CA GLU A 31 128.86 49.42 -53.65
C GLU A 31 129.77 50.65 -53.76
N LEU A 32 129.43 51.76 -53.10
CA LEU A 32 130.25 52.98 -53.01
C LEU A 32 131.69 52.70 -52.53
N LEU A 33 131.87 51.81 -51.56
CA LEU A 33 133.18 51.39 -51.05
C LEU A 33 133.98 50.51 -52.03
N SER A 34 133.36 50.01 -53.11
CA SER A 34 134.01 49.17 -54.12
C SER A 34 134.54 49.93 -55.34
N PHE A 35 134.23 51.23 -55.46
CA PHE A 35 134.50 52.01 -56.67
C PHE A 35 135.85 52.74 -56.65
N THR A 36 136.42 52.94 -57.85
CA THR A 36 137.64 53.72 -58.06
C THR A 36 137.37 55.22 -57.95
N LEU A 37 138.40 56.00 -57.57
CA LEU A 37 138.28 57.43 -57.24
C LEU A 37 137.66 58.29 -58.36
N ASP A 38 138.01 58.02 -59.63
CA ASP A 38 137.43 58.70 -60.81
C ASP A 38 135.94 58.40 -61.03
N ARG A 39 135.43 57.28 -60.50
CA ARG A 39 134.02 56.90 -60.57
C ARG A 39 133.24 57.55 -59.44
N LEU A 40 133.80 57.51 -58.22
CA LEU A 40 133.24 58.14 -57.02
C LEU A 40 133.01 59.65 -57.22
N ASN A 41 133.94 60.34 -57.88
CA ASN A 41 133.83 61.77 -58.22
C ASN A 41 132.69 62.12 -59.20
N LYS A 42 132.13 61.14 -59.93
CA LYS A 42 131.03 61.35 -60.91
C LYS A 42 129.69 60.78 -60.43
N GLU A 43 129.70 60.01 -59.37
CA GLU A 43 128.51 59.43 -58.77
C GLU A 43 127.49 60.46 -58.22
N PRO A 44 127.86 61.59 -57.59
CA PRO A 44 126.86 62.58 -57.15
C PRO A 44 126.13 63.26 -58.33
N GLU A 45 126.78 63.43 -59.48
CA GLU A 45 126.12 63.94 -60.70
C GLU A 45 125.12 62.91 -61.25
N LEU A 46 125.52 61.62 -61.31
CA LEU A 46 124.63 60.51 -61.70
C LEU A 46 123.42 60.39 -60.77
N LEU A 47 123.61 60.47 -59.45
CA LEU A 47 122.52 60.47 -58.47
C LEU A 47 121.57 61.66 -58.64
N GLN A 48 122.07 62.86 -58.94
CA GLN A 48 121.20 64.02 -59.23
C GLN A 48 120.37 63.78 -60.49
N VAL A 49 120.97 63.29 -61.57
CA VAL A 49 120.26 63.00 -62.84
C VAL A 49 119.19 61.92 -62.64
N ASP A 50 119.48 60.85 -61.91
CA ASP A 50 118.52 59.79 -61.62
C ASP A 50 117.42 60.23 -60.63
N ALA A 51 117.74 61.04 -59.63
CA ALA A 51 116.74 61.63 -58.73
C ALA A 51 115.81 62.61 -59.45
N GLU A 52 116.33 63.44 -60.37
CA GLU A 52 115.51 64.29 -61.22
C GLU A 52 114.66 63.49 -62.22
N ARG A 53 115.19 62.39 -62.77
CA ARG A 53 114.42 61.45 -63.62
C ARG A 53 113.27 60.83 -62.82
N ILE A 54 113.53 60.29 -61.63
CA ILE A 54 112.51 59.68 -60.77
C ILE A 54 111.48 60.73 -60.33
N ARG A 55 111.90 61.95 -59.98
CA ARG A 55 110.98 63.05 -59.63
C ARG A 55 110.09 63.43 -60.82
N ARG A 56 110.63 63.49 -62.04
CA ARG A 56 109.84 63.69 -63.27
C ARG A 56 108.87 62.53 -63.51
N GLN A 57 109.33 61.28 -63.42
CA GLN A 57 108.47 60.10 -63.60
C GLN A 57 107.33 60.03 -62.57
N ILE A 58 107.59 60.36 -61.30
CA ILE A 58 106.54 60.47 -60.27
C ILE A 58 105.57 61.61 -60.60
N GLN A 59 106.05 62.76 -61.09
CA GLN A 59 105.18 63.87 -61.50
C GLN A 59 104.35 63.52 -62.75
N GLU A 60 104.91 62.83 -63.74
CA GLU A 60 104.18 62.34 -64.93
C GLU A 60 103.16 61.25 -64.57
N VAL A 61 103.49 60.31 -63.68
CA VAL A 61 102.56 59.27 -63.21
C VAL A 61 101.45 59.87 -62.34
N ALA A 62 101.76 60.84 -61.47
CA ALA A 62 100.78 61.52 -60.64
C ALA A 62 99.86 62.44 -61.47
N VAL A 63 100.38 63.19 -62.43
CA VAL A 63 99.58 64.06 -63.32
C VAL A 63 98.82 63.24 -64.37
N GLY A 64 99.39 62.15 -64.88
CA GLY A 64 98.72 61.25 -65.81
C GLY A 64 97.57 60.46 -65.17
N ASN A 65 97.74 60.01 -63.93
CA ASN A 65 96.78 59.16 -63.21
C ASN A 65 96.08 59.85 -62.03
N TYR A 66 96.07 61.20 -61.95
CA TYR A 66 95.46 61.92 -60.81
C TYR A 66 94.00 61.50 -60.54
N ARG A 67 93.25 61.17 -61.60
CA ARG A 67 91.87 60.66 -61.49
C ARG A 67 91.77 59.29 -60.81
N ALA A 68 92.78 58.42 -60.97
CA ALA A 68 92.82 57.14 -60.28
C ALA A 68 93.11 57.32 -58.78
N PHE A 69 93.98 58.27 -58.42
CA PHE A 69 94.22 58.61 -57.02
C PHE A 69 93.02 59.28 -56.35
N ILE A 70 92.31 60.17 -57.04
CA ILE A 70 91.05 60.76 -56.55
C ILE A 70 89.99 59.66 -56.39
N ALA A 71 89.75 58.83 -57.42
CA ALA A 71 88.78 57.74 -57.35
C ALA A 71 89.10 56.71 -56.24
N ALA A 72 90.40 56.46 -55.95
CA ALA A 72 90.80 55.63 -54.83
C ALA A 72 90.55 56.30 -53.46
N ALA A 73 90.74 57.61 -53.35
CA ALA A 73 90.43 58.36 -52.14
C ALA A 73 88.92 58.45 -51.89
N ASP A 74 88.13 58.72 -52.95
CA ASP A 74 86.67 58.74 -52.90
C ASP A 74 86.11 57.35 -52.55
N ALA A 75 86.67 56.28 -53.11
CA ALA A 75 86.32 54.91 -52.74
C ALA A 75 86.67 54.57 -51.29
N LEU A 76 87.82 55.03 -50.77
CA LEU A 76 88.19 54.85 -49.36
C LEU A 76 87.26 55.62 -48.40
N LEU A 77 86.79 56.80 -48.80
CA LEU A 77 85.78 57.55 -48.04
C LEU A 77 84.43 56.85 -48.07
N ALA A 78 83.95 56.40 -49.23
CA ALA A 78 82.71 55.64 -49.37
C ALA A 78 82.75 54.34 -48.56
N ILE A 79 83.86 53.57 -48.62
CA ILE A 79 84.06 52.38 -47.79
C ILE A 79 84.01 52.71 -46.30
N ARG A 80 84.57 53.84 -45.86
CA ARG A 80 84.54 54.26 -44.46
C ARG A 80 83.13 54.65 -44.00
N GLU A 81 82.35 55.30 -44.86
CA GLU A 81 80.94 55.64 -44.58
C GLU A 81 80.07 54.38 -44.54
N GLU A 82 80.21 53.47 -45.51
CA GLU A 82 79.50 52.17 -45.53
C GLU A 82 79.88 51.28 -44.35
N VAL A 83 81.15 51.21 -43.95
CA VAL A 83 81.56 50.50 -42.71
C VAL A 83 80.88 51.12 -41.48
N SER A 84 80.79 52.46 -41.39
CA SER A 84 80.07 53.12 -40.29
C SER A 84 78.54 52.97 -40.37
N SER A 85 78.00 52.61 -41.53
CA SER A 85 76.61 52.24 -41.73
C SER A 85 76.37 50.81 -41.25
N ILE A 86 77.24 49.87 -41.66
CA ILE A 86 77.22 48.47 -41.23
C ILE A 86 77.31 48.36 -39.70
N ASP A 87 78.22 49.11 -39.07
CA ASP A 87 78.42 49.12 -37.61
C ASP A 87 77.13 49.48 -36.86
N LYS A 88 76.43 50.55 -37.30
CA LYS A 88 75.13 50.97 -36.73
C LYS A 88 74.02 49.96 -36.97
N HIS A 89 73.96 49.35 -38.16
CA HIS A 89 72.99 48.29 -38.45
C HIS A 89 73.27 47.05 -37.60
N LEU A 90 74.54 46.75 -37.30
CA LEU A 90 74.94 45.69 -36.39
C LEU A 90 74.53 45.99 -34.95
N GLU A 91 74.76 47.22 -34.45
CA GLU A 91 74.28 47.66 -33.13
C GLU A 91 72.74 47.54 -33.02
N THR A 92 72.00 47.99 -34.04
CA THR A 92 70.53 47.88 -34.06
C THR A 92 70.11 46.41 -34.02
N LEU A 93 70.73 45.56 -34.84
CA LEU A 93 70.46 44.12 -34.88
C LEU A 93 70.77 43.44 -33.54
N ILE A 94 71.88 43.79 -32.89
CA ILE A 94 72.25 43.30 -31.56
C ILE A 94 71.24 43.75 -30.49
N SER A 95 70.64 44.94 -30.61
CA SER A 95 69.61 45.42 -29.70
C SER A 95 68.23 44.77 -29.89
N GLU A 96 67.87 44.37 -31.12
CA GLU A 96 66.56 43.80 -31.45
C GLU A 96 66.52 42.26 -31.41
N ILE A 97 67.65 41.57 -31.56
CA ILE A 97 67.72 40.10 -31.38
C ILE A 97 67.20 39.65 -30.00
N PRO A 98 67.52 40.31 -28.86
CA PRO A 98 66.92 40.00 -27.57
C PRO A 98 65.39 40.14 -27.56
N ASN A 99 64.84 41.22 -28.12
CA ASN A 99 63.39 41.48 -28.18
C ASN A 99 62.67 40.43 -29.04
N LEU A 100 63.25 40.09 -30.19
CA LEU A 100 62.76 39.01 -31.06
C LEU A 100 62.85 37.64 -30.36
N THR A 101 63.90 37.42 -29.57
CA THR A 101 64.11 36.17 -28.81
C THR A 101 63.06 36.03 -27.71
N SER A 102 62.83 37.07 -26.89
CA SER A 102 61.82 37.05 -25.84
C SER A 102 60.40 36.91 -26.40
N GLY A 103 60.09 37.63 -27.48
CA GLY A 103 58.82 37.47 -28.19
C GLY A 103 58.65 36.08 -28.82
N SER A 104 59.74 35.44 -29.26
CA SER A 104 59.71 34.07 -29.74
C SER A 104 59.48 33.06 -28.62
N THR A 105 60.09 33.23 -27.43
CA THR A 105 59.82 32.35 -26.28
C THR A 105 58.40 32.51 -25.75
N GLU A 106 57.89 33.75 -25.64
CA GLU A 106 56.52 34.04 -25.19
C GLU A 106 55.48 33.53 -26.21
N PHE A 107 55.79 33.61 -27.52
CA PHE A 107 55.01 32.96 -28.57
C PHE A 107 55.05 31.43 -28.47
N ILE A 108 56.19 30.80 -28.18
CA ILE A 108 56.31 29.35 -28.02
C ILE A 108 55.48 28.87 -26.83
N GLU A 109 55.62 29.48 -25.63
CA GLU A 109 54.80 29.12 -24.46
C GLU A 109 53.30 29.30 -24.74
N SER A 110 52.92 30.39 -25.41
CA SER A 110 51.53 30.64 -25.82
C SER A 110 51.03 29.60 -26.83
N ALA A 111 51.87 29.23 -27.80
CA ALA A 111 51.54 28.24 -28.82
C ALA A 111 51.44 26.83 -28.22
N GLU A 112 52.30 26.45 -27.28
CA GLU A 112 52.22 25.18 -26.55
C GLU A 112 50.93 25.10 -25.74
N GLN A 113 50.56 26.13 -24.97
CA GLN A 113 49.28 26.18 -24.27
C GLN A 113 48.08 26.07 -25.21
N ILE A 114 48.14 26.70 -26.40
CA ILE A 114 47.09 26.61 -27.42
C ILE A 114 47.04 25.20 -28.03
N LEU A 115 48.19 24.58 -28.28
CA LEU A 115 48.30 23.21 -28.81
C LEU A 115 47.78 22.18 -27.80
N GLU A 116 48.07 22.34 -26.50
CA GLU A 116 47.49 21.49 -25.45
C GLU A 116 45.98 21.63 -25.37
N LYS A 117 45.45 22.87 -25.31
CA LYS A 117 43.99 23.14 -25.31
C LYS A 117 43.33 22.57 -26.57
N ARG A 118 43.97 22.71 -27.73
CA ARG A 118 43.49 22.17 -29.01
C ARG A 118 43.53 20.63 -29.05
N LYS A 119 44.58 20.01 -28.51
CA LYS A 119 44.72 18.55 -28.37
C LYS A 119 43.64 17.98 -27.44
N MET A 120 43.40 18.61 -26.29
CA MET A 120 42.31 18.25 -25.38
C MET A 120 40.94 18.38 -26.04
N ASN A 121 40.66 19.50 -26.72
CA ASN A 121 39.41 19.70 -27.46
C ASN A 121 39.24 18.70 -28.61
N GLN A 122 40.32 18.30 -29.28
CA GLN A 122 40.28 17.30 -30.35
C GLN A 122 40.02 15.88 -29.81
N ILE A 123 40.61 15.52 -28.67
CA ILE A 123 40.31 14.27 -27.94
C ILE A 123 38.84 14.25 -27.49
N LEU A 124 38.34 15.36 -26.94
CA LEU A 124 36.94 15.53 -26.56
C LEU A 124 36.00 15.38 -27.77
N LEU A 125 36.33 15.96 -28.91
CA LEU A 125 35.58 15.80 -30.16
C LEU A 125 35.58 14.35 -30.67
N THR A 126 36.70 13.62 -30.59
CA THR A 126 36.75 12.21 -31.02
C THR A 126 35.98 11.26 -30.10
N HIS A 127 35.74 11.63 -28.85
CA HIS A 127 34.97 10.84 -27.87
C HIS A 127 33.59 11.43 -27.55
N HIS A 128 33.18 12.48 -28.27
CA HIS A 128 31.94 13.22 -28.01
C HIS A 128 30.70 12.31 -27.97
N SER A 129 30.55 11.40 -28.94
CA SER A 129 29.41 10.48 -28.98
C SER A 129 29.34 9.62 -27.71
N THR A 130 30.43 8.93 -27.36
CA THR A 130 30.50 8.09 -26.15
C THR A 130 30.31 8.86 -24.84
N LEU A 131 30.51 10.19 -24.85
CA LEU A 131 30.25 11.08 -23.72
C LEU A 131 28.79 11.54 -23.69
N LEU A 132 28.15 11.71 -24.85
CA LEU A 132 26.72 11.94 -24.99
C LEU A 132 25.91 10.70 -24.59
N ASP A 133 26.28 9.52 -25.12
CA ASP A 133 25.67 8.22 -24.78
C ASP A 133 25.64 7.99 -23.26
N LEU A 134 26.71 8.39 -22.56
CA LEU A 134 26.82 8.32 -21.10
C LEU A 134 25.91 9.32 -20.36
N LEU A 135 25.70 10.50 -20.92
CA LEU A 135 24.83 11.55 -20.37
C LEU A 135 23.35 11.32 -20.69
N GLU A 136 23.02 10.52 -21.71
CA GLU A 136 21.64 10.15 -22.05
C GLU A 136 21.09 9.00 -21.18
N ILE A 137 21.94 8.29 -20.42
CA ILE A 137 21.54 7.17 -19.54
C ILE A 137 20.33 7.50 -18.63
N PRO A 138 20.23 8.65 -17.94
CA PRO A 138 19.10 8.92 -17.06
C PRO A 138 17.77 9.10 -17.82
N GLN A 139 17.83 9.67 -19.03
CA GLN A 139 16.67 9.85 -19.92
C GLN A 139 16.21 8.51 -20.52
N LEU A 140 17.18 7.66 -20.88
CA LEU A 140 16.92 6.30 -21.35
C LEU A 140 16.34 5.45 -20.21
N MET A 141 16.85 5.59 -18.99
CA MET A 141 16.34 4.90 -17.80
C MET A 141 14.91 5.34 -17.42
N ASP A 142 14.60 6.65 -17.43
CA ASP A 142 13.21 7.13 -17.24
C ASP A 142 12.27 6.55 -18.31
N THR A 143 12.72 6.51 -19.56
CA THR A 143 11.98 5.92 -20.68
C THR A 143 11.73 4.41 -20.47
N CYS A 144 12.74 3.65 -20.02
CA CYS A 144 12.58 2.24 -19.65
C CYS A 144 11.58 2.05 -18.49
N VAL A 145 11.71 2.83 -17.42
CA VAL A 145 10.80 2.78 -16.27
C VAL A 145 9.35 3.08 -16.67
N ARG A 146 9.13 4.13 -17.47
CA ARG A 146 7.79 4.50 -17.98
C ARG A 146 7.19 3.49 -18.95
N ASN A 147 8.02 2.78 -19.71
CA ASN A 147 7.58 1.70 -20.60
C ASN A 147 7.31 0.39 -19.85
N GLY A 148 7.76 0.25 -18.60
CA GLY A 148 7.65 -0.98 -17.80
C GLY A 148 8.82 -1.97 -18.00
N ASN A 149 9.86 -1.57 -18.72
CA ASN A 149 11.09 -2.33 -18.97
C ASN A 149 12.04 -2.18 -17.76
N TYR A 150 11.67 -2.84 -16.66
CA TYR A 150 12.36 -2.70 -15.38
C TYR A 150 13.70 -3.44 -15.30
N ASP A 151 13.88 -4.54 -16.04
CA ASP A 151 15.15 -5.28 -16.05
C ASP A 151 16.27 -4.42 -16.67
N GLU A 152 16.00 -3.80 -17.80
CA GLU A 152 16.94 -2.91 -18.49
C GLU A 152 17.23 -1.64 -17.68
N ALA A 153 16.22 -1.07 -16.99
CA ALA A 153 16.42 0.05 -16.08
C ALA A 153 17.36 -0.30 -14.90
N LEU A 154 17.30 -1.53 -14.39
CA LEU A 154 18.17 -2.00 -13.31
C LEU A 154 19.58 -2.36 -13.78
N ASP A 155 19.73 -2.87 -15.00
CA ASP A 155 21.05 -3.10 -15.60
C ASP A 155 21.79 -1.78 -15.88
N LEU A 156 21.06 -0.70 -16.21
CA LEU A 156 21.61 0.67 -16.31
C LEU A 156 22.03 1.25 -14.95
N GLU A 157 21.24 1.03 -13.89
CA GLU A 157 21.61 1.40 -12.51
C GLU A 157 22.93 0.73 -12.11
N ALA A 158 23.00 -0.59 -12.29
CA ALA A 158 24.19 -1.38 -11.98
C ALA A 158 25.43 -0.94 -12.79
N PHE A 159 25.24 -0.54 -14.06
CA PHE A 159 26.31 0.04 -14.88
C PHE A 159 26.82 1.37 -14.31
N VAL A 160 25.93 2.30 -13.95
CA VAL A 160 26.30 3.61 -13.39
C VAL A 160 26.89 3.48 -11.98
N ALA A 161 26.38 2.56 -11.15
CA ALA A 161 26.98 2.21 -9.86
C ALA A 161 28.41 1.68 -10.01
N LYS A 162 28.65 0.79 -11.00
CA LYS A 162 29.99 0.29 -11.35
C LYS A 162 30.90 1.40 -11.89
N LEU A 163 30.38 2.33 -12.69
CA LEU A 163 31.14 3.48 -13.17
C LEU A 163 31.57 4.40 -12.01
N SER A 164 30.69 4.58 -11.02
CA SER A 164 30.97 5.37 -9.81
C SER A 164 32.10 4.80 -8.95
N THR A 165 32.23 3.47 -8.86
CA THR A 165 33.32 2.84 -8.09
C THR A 165 34.65 2.87 -8.85
N MET A 166 34.62 2.84 -10.18
CA MET A 166 35.81 2.98 -11.02
C MET A 166 36.34 4.44 -11.08
N HIS A 167 35.46 5.44 -11.07
CA HIS A 167 35.82 6.85 -11.28
C HIS A 167 35.24 7.83 -10.22
N PRO A 168 35.44 7.59 -8.91
CA PRO A 168 34.78 8.35 -7.83
C PRO A 168 35.19 9.84 -7.74
N LYS A 169 36.23 10.27 -8.46
CA LYS A 169 36.74 11.66 -8.44
C LYS A 169 36.10 12.59 -9.48
N VAL A 170 35.24 12.09 -10.38
CA VAL A 170 34.67 12.88 -11.49
C VAL A 170 33.30 13.44 -11.10
N PRO A 171 33.11 14.77 -11.03
CA PRO A 171 31.84 15.35 -10.55
C PRO A 171 30.66 15.07 -11.49
N VAL A 172 30.90 14.94 -12.80
CA VAL A 172 29.86 14.56 -13.78
C VAL A 172 29.30 13.16 -13.49
N ILE A 173 30.15 12.21 -13.08
CA ILE A 173 29.72 10.85 -12.75
C ILE A 173 28.97 10.84 -11.40
N GLN A 174 29.37 11.69 -10.45
CA GLN A 174 28.61 11.87 -9.20
C GLN A 174 27.21 12.47 -9.44
N ALA A 175 27.09 13.44 -10.37
CA ALA A 175 25.81 13.98 -10.79
C ALA A 175 24.92 12.90 -11.47
N LEU A 176 25.49 12.16 -12.42
CA LEU A 176 24.82 11.04 -13.11
C LEU A 176 24.26 10.00 -12.11
N VAL A 177 25.05 9.62 -11.09
CA VAL A 177 24.62 8.72 -10.01
C VAL A 177 23.48 9.31 -9.18
N SER A 178 23.47 10.62 -8.94
CA SER A 178 22.39 11.28 -8.19
C SER A 178 21.07 11.30 -8.95
N GLU A 179 21.12 11.52 -10.27
CA GLU A 179 19.95 11.53 -11.16
C GLU A 179 19.39 10.11 -11.36
N VAL A 180 20.26 9.13 -11.63
CA VAL A 180 19.90 7.70 -11.69
C VAL A 180 19.23 7.24 -10.40
N ARG A 181 19.74 7.63 -9.22
CA ARG A 181 19.12 7.31 -7.93
C ARG A 181 17.72 7.92 -7.76
N GLN A 182 17.48 9.11 -8.30
CA GLN A 182 16.13 9.71 -8.31
C GLN A 182 15.17 8.90 -9.21
N THR A 183 15.64 8.42 -10.36
CA THR A 183 14.88 7.51 -11.23
C THR A 183 14.63 6.15 -10.55
N THR A 184 15.60 5.59 -9.82
CA THR A 184 15.41 4.37 -9.01
C THR A 184 14.37 4.57 -7.89
N GLN A 185 14.31 5.75 -7.26
CA GLN A 185 13.26 6.08 -6.28
C GLN A 185 11.86 6.19 -6.94
N SER A 186 11.78 6.75 -8.15
CA SER A 186 10.55 6.74 -8.96
C SER A 186 10.11 5.30 -9.26
N LEU A 187 11.00 4.46 -9.77
CA LEU A 187 10.77 3.04 -10.03
C LEU A 187 10.29 2.30 -8.76
N LEU A 188 10.97 2.49 -7.63
CA LEU A 188 10.60 1.92 -6.35
C LEU A 188 9.16 2.30 -5.94
N SER A 189 8.78 3.57 -6.10
CA SER A 189 7.41 4.01 -5.81
C SER A 189 6.37 3.37 -6.72
N GLN A 190 6.69 3.17 -8.00
CA GLN A 190 5.81 2.51 -8.98
C GLN A 190 5.66 1.01 -8.70
N LEU A 191 6.73 0.31 -8.31
CA LEU A 191 6.70 -1.10 -7.93
C LEU A 191 5.89 -1.31 -6.64
N LEU A 192 6.04 -0.43 -5.64
CA LEU A 192 5.23 -0.47 -4.42
C LEU A 192 3.76 -0.12 -4.70
N GLN A 193 3.48 0.83 -5.61
CA GLN A 193 2.10 1.15 -6.01
C GLN A 193 1.46 0.02 -6.82
N LYS A 194 2.23 -0.73 -7.63
CA LYS A 194 1.77 -1.99 -8.23
C LYS A 194 1.43 -3.02 -7.13
N LEU A 195 2.29 -3.24 -6.14
CA LEU A 195 1.98 -4.17 -5.02
C LEU A 195 0.70 -3.81 -4.22
N ARG A 196 0.20 -2.57 -4.35
CA ARG A 196 -1.07 -2.09 -3.78
C ARG A 196 -2.29 -2.27 -4.70
N SER A 197 -2.17 -3.01 -5.81
CA SER A 197 -3.30 -3.39 -6.67
C SER A 197 -3.50 -4.91 -6.70
N ASN A 198 -4.60 -5.36 -7.32
CA ASN A 198 -4.85 -6.79 -7.53
C ASN A 198 -3.79 -7.36 -8.50
N ILE A 199 -2.92 -8.24 -8.01
CA ILE A 199 -1.83 -8.86 -8.77
C ILE A 199 -1.74 -10.35 -8.45
N GLN A 200 -1.57 -11.17 -9.50
CA GLN A 200 -1.36 -12.62 -9.40
C GLN A 200 0.08 -12.98 -8.96
N LEU A 201 0.26 -14.17 -8.41
CA LEU A 201 1.57 -14.64 -7.90
C LEU A 201 2.77 -14.45 -8.85
N PRO A 202 2.71 -14.74 -10.18
CA PRO A 202 3.88 -14.61 -11.06
C PRO A 202 4.42 -13.18 -11.17
N GLU A 203 3.55 -12.18 -11.25
CA GLU A 203 3.97 -10.77 -11.31
C GLU A 203 4.38 -10.25 -9.91
N CYS A 204 3.83 -10.81 -8.82
CA CYS A 204 4.33 -10.54 -7.47
C CYS A 204 5.78 -11.03 -7.30
N LEU A 205 6.10 -12.23 -7.80
CA LEU A 205 7.46 -12.79 -7.81
C LEU A 205 8.42 -11.92 -8.65
N ARG A 206 7.98 -11.42 -9.81
CA ARG A 206 8.77 -10.45 -10.61
C ARG A 206 9.05 -9.16 -9.84
N ILE A 207 8.00 -8.53 -9.28
CA ILE A 207 8.15 -7.26 -8.55
C ILE A 207 9.06 -7.43 -7.32
N ILE A 208 8.91 -8.52 -6.56
CA ILE A 208 9.82 -8.82 -5.43
C ILE A 208 11.23 -9.14 -5.92
N GLY A 209 11.38 -9.80 -7.08
CA GLY A 209 12.67 -9.96 -7.76
C GLY A 209 13.34 -8.62 -8.08
N TYR A 210 12.59 -7.64 -8.60
CA TYR A 210 13.09 -6.28 -8.84
C TYR A 210 13.48 -5.57 -7.53
N LEU A 211 12.67 -5.71 -6.47
CA LEU A 211 13.00 -5.15 -5.15
C LEU A 211 14.24 -5.82 -4.52
N ARG A 212 14.47 -7.13 -4.75
CA ARG A 212 15.72 -7.84 -4.40
C ARG A 212 16.91 -7.32 -5.21
N ARG A 213 16.76 -7.09 -6.53
CA ARG A 213 17.81 -6.51 -7.39
C ARG A 213 18.17 -5.06 -7.01
N ILE A 214 17.19 -4.26 -6.54
CA ILE A 214 17.39 -2.88 -6.07
C ILE A 214 18.17 -2.80 -4.75
N GLY A 215 18.11 -3.82 -3.89
CA GLY A 215 18.94 -3.93 -2.67
C GLY A 215 18.68 -2.89 -1.57
N VAL A 216 17.62 -2.07 -1.68
CA VAL A 216 17.29 -1.00 -0.72
C VAL A 216 16.65 -1.51 0.58
N PHE A 217 16.05 -2.70 0.57
CA PHE A 217 15.43 -3.32 1.74
C PHE A 217 16.18 -4.58 2.16
N SER A 218 16.32 -4.78 3.47
CA SER A 218 16.61 -6.10 4.01
C SER A 218 15.45 -7.08 3.74
N GLU A 219 15.73 -8.37 3.84
CA GLU A 219 14.77 -9.47 3.65
C GLU A 219 13.52 -9.32 4.55
N TYR A 220 13.73 -8.97 5.82
CA TYR A 220 12.67 -8.69 6.79
C TYR A 220 11.86 -7.44 6.45
N GLU A 221 12.52 -6.34 6.04
CA GLU A 221 11.82 -5.13 5.60
C GLU A 221 11.01 -5.39 4.33
N MET A 222 11.50 -6.24 3.43
CA MET A 222 10.81 -6.62 2.21
C MET A 222 9.54 -7.44 2.49
N ARG A 223 9.61 -8.41 3.42
CA ARG A 223 8.44 -9.13 3.95
C ARG A 223 7.42 -8.16 4.57
N LEU A 224 7.88 -7.21 5.38
CA LEU A 224 7.05 -6.18 6.01
C LEU A 224 6.41 -5.22 4.99
N GLN A 225 7.15 -4.77 3.97
CA GLN A 225 6.63 -3.87 2.93
C GLN A 225 5.65 -4.60 2.00
N PHE A 226 5.86 -5.88 1.69
CA PHE A 226 4.88 -6.70 0.98
C PHE A 226 3.56 -6.77 1.75
N LEU A 227 3.61 -7.16 3.04
CA LEU A 227 2.41 -7.26 3.88
C LEU A 227 1.70 -5.90 4.03
N ARG A 228 2.45 -4.80 4.22
CA ARG A 228 1.88 -3.44 4.27
C ARG A 228 1.23 -2.99 2.96
N CYS A 229 1.80 -3.34 1.80
CA CYS A 229 1.20 -2.99 0.52
C CYS A 229 -0.07 -3.83 0.24
N ARG A 230 -0.08 -5.11 0.64
CA ARG A 230 -1.27 -5.96 0.56
C ARG A 230 -2.37 -5.56 1.55
N GLU A 231 -1.98 -5.12 2.75
CA GLU A 231 -2.89 -4.55 3.74
C GLU A 231 -3.51 -3.24 3.25
N ALA A 232 -2.72 -2.28 2.75
CA ALA A 232 -3.24 -1.04 2.19
C ALA A 232 -4.19 -1.26 0.99
N TRP A 233 -3.91 -2.27 0.15
CA TRP A 233 -4.81 -2.70 -0.92
C TRP A 233 -6.14 -3.25 -0.37
N LEU A 234 -6.07 -4.14 0.63
CA LEU A 234 -7.25 -4.71 1.28
C LEU A 234 -8.10 -3.62 1.97
N THR A 235 -7.46 -2.66 2.65
CA THR A 235 -8.14 -1.52 3.27
C THR A 235 -8.87 -0.68 2.22
N GLY A 236 -8.25 -0.38 1.08
CA GLY A 236 -8.92 0.34 -0.02
C GLY A 236 -10.20 -0.35 -0.51
N ILE A 237 -10.17 -1.68 -0.69
CA ILE A 237 -11.37 -2.45 -1.07
C ILE A 237 -12.47 -2.37 -0.01
N LEU A 238 -12.11 -2.25 1.28
CA LEU A 238 -13.07 -2.10 2.38
C LEU A 238 -13.60 -0.66 2.52
N GLU A 239 -12.81 0.35 2.13
CA GLU A 239 -13.23 1.76 2.07
C GLU A 239 -14.23 2.01 0.93
N ASP A 240 -14.15 1.26 -0.18
CA ASP A 240 -15.11 1.30 -1.30
C ASP A 240 -16.49 0.68 -0.98
N LEU A 241 -16.66 -0.02 0.16
CA LEU A 241 -17.94 -0.65 0.55
C LEU A 241 -18.91 0.35 1.21
N ASP A 242 -20.19 0.33 0.83
CA ASP A 242 -21.20 1.20 1.42
C ASP A 242 -21.46 0.85 2.90
N GLN A 243 -21.03 1.74 3.80
CA GLN A 243 -21.17 1.61 5.25
C GLN A 243 -22.58 1.95 5.77
N ARG A 244 -23.49 2.45 4.92
CA ARG A 244 -24.87 2.80 5.31
C ARG A 244 -25.67 1.59 5.77
N ASN A 245 -25.52 0.45 5.09
CA ASN A 245 -26.17 -0.80 5.46
C ASN A 245 -25.18 -1.73 6.16
N ALA A 246 -25.35 -1.92 7.47
CA ALA A 246 -24.45 -2.73 8.27
C ALA A 246 -24.40 -4.21 7.83
N TYR A 247 -25.50 -4.76 7.30
CA TYR A 247 -25.56 -6.14 6.81
C TYR A 247 -24.79 -6.31 5.50
N GLU A 248 -25.01 -5.42 4.52
CA GLU A 248 -24.30 -5.48 3.23
C GLU A 248 -22.80 -5.18 3.39
N TYR A 249 -22.44 -4.21 4.24
CA TYR A 249 -21.05 -3.94 4.60
C TYR A 249 -20.36 -5.17 5.22
N LEU A 250 -20.98 -5.81 6.22
CA LEU A 250 -20.41 -7.02 6.83
C LEU A 250 -20.30 -8.16 5.81
N LYS A 251 -21.32 -8.41 4.99
CA LYS A 251 -21.30 -9.42 3.92
C LYS A 251 -20.17 -9.16 2.91
N GLY A 252 -19.98 -7.90 2.50
CA GLY A 252 -18.89 -7.46 1.63
C GLY A 252 -17.52 -7.71 2.25
N MET A 253 -17.31 -7.25 3.50
CA MET A 253 -16.07 -7.46 4.26
C MET A 253 -15.74 -8.95 4.41
N ILE A 254 -16.72 -9.79 4.77
CA ILE A 254 -16.50 -11.24 4.95
C ILE A 254 -16.06 -11.89 3.62
N ASN A 255 -16.69 -11.57 2.49
CA ASN A 255 -16.32 -12.13 1.20
C ASN A 255 -14.96 -11.59 0.69
N CYS A 256 -14.68 -10.31 0.91
CA CYS A 256 -13.38 -9.68 0.64
C CYS A 256 -12.26 -10.39 1.42
N HIS A 257 -12.42 -10.55 2.74
CA HIS A 257 -11.48 -11.26 3.60
C HIS A 257 -11.30 -12.73 3.19
N ARG A 258 -12.40 -13.46 2.95
CA ARG A 258 -12.38 -14.87 2.53
C ARG A 258 -11.55 -15.10 1.27
N THR A 259 -11.66 -14.17 0.30
CA THR A 259 -10.98 -14.26 -0.98
C THR A 259 -9.52 -13.83 -0.83
N HIS A 260 -9.27 -12.62 -0.33
CA HIS A 260 -7.96 -11.98 -0.46
C HIS A 260 -6.97 -12.30 0.67
N LEU A 261 -7.42 -12.64 1.89
CA LEU A 261 -6.48 -13.06 2.95
C LEU A 261 -5.83 -14.40 2.62
N PHE A 262 -6.58 -15.32 2.01
CA PHE A 262 -6.07 -16.60 1.52
C PHE A 262 -4.98 -16.38 0.47
N ASP A 263 -5.28 -15.56 -0.55
CA ASP A 263 -4.33 -15.22 -1.62
C ASP A 263 -3.08 -14.51 -1.10
N VAL A 264 -3.21 -13.52 -0.21
CA VAL A 264 -2.08 -12.74 0.31
C VAL A 264 -1.12 -13.62 1.13
N VAL A 265 -1.63 -14.54 1.95
CA VAL A 265 -0.77 -15.45 2.71
C VAL A 265 -0.13 -16.52 1.81
N ASN A 266 -0.87 -17.05 0.82
CA ASN A 266 -0.28 -17.99 -0.14
C ASN A 266 0.79 -17.32 -1.01
N GLN A 267 0.61 -16.05 -1.40
CA GLN A 267 1.63 -15.25 -2.06
C GLN A 267 2.85 -15.04 -1.15
N TYR A 268 2.65 -14.65 0.12
CA TYR A 268 3.75 -14.51 1.08
C TYR A 268 4.55 -15.82 1.20
N ARG A 269 3.85 -16.95 1.42
CA ARG A 269 4.48 -18.28 1.52
C ARG A 269 5.26 -18.60 0.23
N ALA A 270 4.68 -18.41 -0.94
CA ALA A 270 5.35 -18.70 -2.22
C ALA A 270 6.52 -17.75 -2.58
N ILE A 271 6.62 -16.58 -1.96
CA ILE A 271 7.68 -15.58 -2.22
C ILE A 271 8.85 -15.72 -1.22
N PHE A 272 8.59 -16.22 -0.02
CA PHE A 272 9.53 -16.22 1.12
C PHE A 272 9.77 -17.61 1.77
N ALA A 273 9.25 -18.72 1.21
CA ALA A 273 9.49 -20.07 1.76
C ALA A 273 10.92 -20.60 1.53
N ASP A 274 11.61 -20.16 0.47
CA ASP A 274 12.95 -20.64 0.11
C ASP A 274 14.02 -20.26 1.16
N ASP A 275 13.72 -19.30 2.03
CA ASP A 275 14.64 -18.77 3.04
C ASP A 275 14.80 -19.70 4.27
N THR A 276 14.18 -20.89 4.25
CA THR A 276 14.33 -21.98 5.25
C THR A 276 15.70 -22.69 5.18
N SER A 277 16.76 -21.91 5.08
CA SER A 277 18.16 -22.32 4.94
C SER A 277 18.80 -22.78 6.26
N GLY A 278 18.26 -23.84 6.85
CA GLY A 278 18.96 -24.71 7.82
C GLY A 278 19.16 -24.21 9.26
N ASN A 279 18.93 -22.93 9.56
CA ASN A 279 19.04 -22.40 10.93
C ASN A 279 17.65 -22.22 11.59
N GLU A 280 17.29 -23.12 12.51
CA GLU A 280 16.00 -23.12 13.24
C GLU A 280 15.82 -21.96 14.24
N GLU A 281 16.81 -21.07 14.39
CA GLU A 281 16.80 -19.95 15.36
C GLU A 281 16.36 -18.59 14.78
N ASN A 282 16.14 -18.49 13.46
CA ASN A 282 15.70 -17.22 12.84
C ASN A 282 14.18 -16.97 13.02
N TYR A 283 13.84 -15.78 13.55
CA TYR A 283 12.52 -15.36 14.04
C TYR A 283 11.39 -15.20 12.99
N ASP A 284 11.55 -15.72 11.78
CA ASP A 284 10.81 -15.24 10.59
C ASP A 284 9.32 -15.66 10.53
N SER A 285 8.96 -16.83 11.06
CA SER A 285 7.55 -17.28 11.14
C SER A 285 6.65 -16.35 11.97
N GLY A 286 7.23 -15.51 12.84
CA GLY A 286 6.48 -14.61 13.71
C GLY A 286 5.78 -13.48 12.97
N LEU A 287 6.37 -12.95 11.88
CA LEU A 287 5.84 -11.76 11.19
C LEU A 287 4.48 -12.07 10.52
N LEU A 288 4.42 -13.13 9.73
CA LEU A 288 3.19 -13.57 9.06
C LEU A 288 2.07 -13.89 10.07
N PHE A 289 2.41 -14.56 11.17
CA PHE A 289 1.45 -14.87 12.24
C PHE A 289 0.93 -13.60 12.92
N SER A 290 1.81 -12.63 13.22
CA SER A 290 1.42 -11.36 13.84
C SER A 290 0.51 -10.52 12.94
N TRP A 291 0.76 -10.49 11.63
CA TRP A 291 -0.10 -9.82 10.65
C TRP A 291 -1.44 -10.53 10.50
N SER A 292 -1.44 -11.86 10.40
CA SER A 292 -2.68 -12.67 10.34
C SER A 292 -3.55 -12.48 11.59
N MET A 293 -2.93 -12.47 12.77
CA MET A 293 -3.60 -12.15 14.04
C MET A 293 -4.13 -10.72 14.07
N HIS A 294 -3.41 -9.75 13.47
CA HIS A 294 -3.91 -8.38 13.32
C HIS A 294 -5.18 -8.32 12.46
N GLN A 295 -5.20 -8.99 11.29
CA GLN A 295 -6.36 -9.01 10.40
C GLN A 295 -7.58 -9.67 11.06
N ILE A 296 -7.40 -10.81 11.73
CA ILE A 296 -8.46 -11.47 12.52
C ILE A 296 -8.98 -10.54 13.63
N THR A 297 -8.07 -9.91 14.38
CA THR A 297 -8.42 -8.98 15.46
C THR A 297 -9.17 -7.75 14.94
N SER A 298 -8.82 -7.24 13.76
CA SER A 298 -9.51 -6.14 13.07
C SER A 298 -10.91 -6.56 12.64
N HIS A 299 -11.04 -7.72 11.98
CA HIS A 299 -12.31 -8.30 11.56
C HIS A 299 -13.30 -8.49 12.72
N LEU A 300 -12.84 -9.06 13.84
CA LEU A 300 -13.65 -9.28 15.04
C LEU A 300 -14.05 -7.97 15.74
N LYS A 301 -13.20 -6.93 15.74
CA LYS A 301 -13.56 -5.59 16.22
C LYS A 301 -14.65 -4.96 15.37
N THR A 302 -14.54 -5.03 14.04
CA THR A 302 -15.54 -4.50 13.11
C THR A 302 -16.88 -5.23 13.23
N LEU A 303 -16.85 -6.56 13.38
CA LEU A 303 -18.04 -7.35 13.73
C LEU A 303 -18.69 -6.85 15.03
N LYS A 304 -17.94 -6.71 16.13
CA LYS A 304 -18.50 -6.23 17.42
C LYS A 304 -19.13 -4.83 17.32
N ILE A 305 -18.60 -3.94 16.47
CA ILE A 305 -19.12 -2.57 16.27
C ILE A 305 -20.39 -2.55 15.38
N MET A 306 -20.52 -3.49 14.45
CA MET A 306 -21.56 -3.46 13.42
C MET A 306 -22.72 -4.43 13.67
N LEU A 307 -22.49 -5.58 14.31
CA LEU A 307 -23.55 -6.55 14.64
C LEU A 307 -24.73 -5.95 15.44
N PRO A 308 -24.53 -5.07 16.46
CA PRO A 308 -25.64 -4.47 17.21
C PRO A 308 -26.53 -3.51 16.40
N LYS A 309 -26.16 -3.19 15.15
CA LYS A 309 -26.96 -2.37 14.24
C LYS A 309 -27.97 -3.18 13.42
N ILE A 310 -27.82 -4.50 13.36
CA ILE A 310 -28.73 -5.40 12.62
C ILE A 310 -29.96 -5.68 13.47
N THR A 311 -31.15 -5.47 12.91
CA THR A 311 -32.45 -5.62 13.59
C THR A 311 -33.19 -6.92 13.27
N GLU A 312 -32.57 -7.81 12.49
CA GLU A 312 -33.19 -9.02 11.94
C GLU A 312 -32.36 -10.26 12.32
N GLY A 313 -33.01 -11.26 12.93
CA GLY A 313 -32.38 -12.50 13.33
C GLY A 313 -31.97 -13.39 12.15
N GLY A 314 -32.75 -13.38 11.06
CA GLY A 314 -32.39 -14.07 9.82
C GLY A 314 -31.11 -13.51 9.19
N SER A 315 -30.96 -12.18 9.18
CA SER A 315 -29.75 -11.51 8.69
C SER A 315 -28.54 -11.75 9.61
N LEU A 316 -28.75 -11.89 10.92
CA LEU A 316 -27.70 -12.35 11.85
C LEU A 316 -27.27 -13.81 11.57
N SER A 317 -28.20 -14.73 11.27
CA SER A 317 -27.87 -16.14 10.94
C SER A 317 -26.99 -16.23 9.71
N ASN A 318 -27.40 -15.58 8.62
CA ASN A 318 -26.60 -15.58 7.39
C ASN A 318 -25.20 -15.00 7.63
N ILE A 319 -25.07 -13.90 8.37
CA ILE A 319 -23.74 -13.34 8.70
C ILE A 319 -22.92 -14.30 9.57
N LEU A 320 -23.52 -15.05 10.50
CA LEU A 320 -22.84 -16.10 11.27
C LEU A 320 -22.37 -17.24 10.36
N GLU A 321 -23.22 -17.73 9.46
CA GLU A 321 -22.91 -18.78 8.48
C GLU A 321 -21.77 -18.36 7.54
N GLN A 322 -21.82 -17.14 6.99
CA GLN A 322 -20.75 -16.59 6.15
C GLN A 322 -19.44 -16.42 6.95
N CYS A 323 -19.49 -15.97 8.20
CA CYS A 323 -18.31 -15.90 9.08
C CYS A 323 -17.73 -17.28 9.39
N MET A 324 -18.56 -18.29 9.69
CA MET A 324 -18.13 -19.66 9.95
C MET A 324 -17.50 -20.30 8.72
N TYR A 325 -18.08 -20.11 7.53
CA TYR A 325 -17.54 -20.59 6.26
C TYR A 325 -16.22 -19.88 5.89
N CYS A 326 -16.14 -18.56 6.10
CA CYS A 326 -14.93 -17.77 5.91
C CYS A 326 -13.80 -18.25 6.83
N ALA A 327 -14.05 -18.37 8.13
CA ALA A 327 -13.07 -18.85 9.11
C ALA A 327 -12.66 -20.32 8.87
N MET A 328 -13.55 -21.17 8.36
CA MET A 328 -13.20 -22.53 7.92
C MET A 328 -12.26 -22.53 6.71
N GLY A 329 -12.51 -21.68 5.72
CA GLY A 329 -11.62 -21.51 4.55
C GLY A 329 -10.25 -20.96 4.93
N LEU A 330 -10.22 -19.95 5.80
CA LEU A 330 -8.98 -19.35 6.32
C LEU A 330 -8.25 -20.29 7.33
N GLY A 331 -8.95 -21.27 7.91
CA GLY A 331 -8.38 -22.32 8.75
C GLY A 331 -7.29 -23.14 8.06
N TRP A 332 -7.40 -23.38 6.75
CA TRP A 332 -6.37 -24.04 5.93
C TRP A 332 -5.02 -23.31 5.94
N VAL A 333 -5.03 -22.02 6.26
CA VAL A 333 -3.86 -21.14 6.28
C VAL A 333 -3.31 -20.95 7.72
N GLY A 334 -4.03 -21.44 8.73
CA GLY A 334 -3.77 -21.21 10.16
C GLY A 334 -4.58 -20.06 10.78
N MET A 335 -5.63 -19.60 10.09
CA MET A 335 -6.45 -18.44 10.49
C MET A 335 -7.89 -18.83 10.87
N ASP A 336 -8.06 -19.90 11.66
CA ASP A 336 -9.38 -20.29 12.18
C ASP A 336 -9.76 -19.45 13.41
N PHE A 337 -10.79 -18.63 13.28
CA PHE A 337 -11.35 -17.82 14.38
C PHE A 337 -12.76 -18.23 14.80
N ARG A 338 -13.25 -19.42 14.39
CA ARG A 338 -14.63 -19.88 14.69
C ARG A 338 -14.94 -19.90 16.19
N GLY A 339 -13.97 -20.26 17.04
CA GLY A 339 -14.11 -20.23 18.49
C GLY A 339 -14.30 -18.83 19.12
N LEU A 340 -14.02 -17.76 18.37
CA LEU A 340 -14.17 -16.37 18.82
C LEU A 340 -15.50 -15.73 18.36
N LEU A 341 -16.26 -16.39 17.48
CA LEU A 341 -17.53 -15.89 16.96
C LEU A 341 -18.69 -15.98 17.96
N PRO A 342 -18.94 -17.13 18.66
CA PRO A 342 -20.11 -17.27 19.53
C PRO A 342 -20.39 -16.11 20.50
N PRO A 343 -19.44 -15.59 21.31
CA PRO A 343 -19.75 -14.51 22.24
C PRO A 343 -20.18 -13.21 21.57
N LEU A 344 -19.73 -12.92 20.33
CA LEU A 344 -20.12 -11.71 19.59
C LEU A 344 -21.56 -11.80 19.07
N PHE A 345 -21.97 -12.98 18.61
CA PHE A 345 -23.33 -13.21 18.13
C PHE A 345 -24.31 -13.43 19.29
N GLU A 346 -23.88 -14.04 20.39
CA GLU A 346 -24.67 -14.14 21.62
C GLU A 346 -24.99 -12.75 22.21
N GLU A 347 -24.00 -11.85 22.25
CA GLU A 347 -24.20 -10.45 22.65
C GLU A 347 -25.17 -9.72 21.70
N ALA A 348 -25.06 -9.93 20.38
CA ALA A 348 -25.97 -9.32 19.40
C ALA A 348 -27.42 -9.85 19.52
N VAL A 349 -27.59 -11.17 19.63
CA VAL A 349 -28.91 -11.83 19.76
C VAL A 349 -29.61 -11.42 21.06
N LEU A 350 -28.89 -11.36 22.18
CA LEU A 350 -29.45 -10.92 23.45
C LEU A 350 -29.93 -9.46 23.39
N ASN A 351 -29.13 -8.57 22.78
CA ASN A 351 -29.51 -7.17 22.57
C ASN A 351 -30.73 -7.03 21.65
N LEU A 352 -30.81 -7.80 20.56
CA LEU A 352 -31.97 -7.84 19.67
C LEU A 352 -33.24 -8.28 20.40
N PHE A 353 -33.17 -9.40 21.14
CA PHE A 353 -34.34 -9.91 21.88
C PHE A 353 -34.78 -8.93 22.97
N SER A 354 -33.87 -8.41 23.80
CA SER A 354 -34.19 -7.47 24.88
C SER A 354 -34.79 -6.17 24.34
N LYS A 355 -34.28 -5.64 23.22
CA LYS A 355 -34.85 -4.46 22.53
C LYS A 355 -36.27 -4.73 22.01
N ASN A 356 -36.50 -5.88 21.37
CA ASN A 356 -37.82 -6.23 20.84
C ASN A 356 -38.81 -6.49 21.98
N MET A 357 -38.37 -7.11 23.09
CA MET A 357 -39.18 -7.34 24.29
C MET A 357 -39.55 -6.02 24.99
N GLY A 358 -38.60 -5.09 25.13
CA GLY A 358 -38.86 -3.74 25.63
C GLY A 358 -39.90 -3.01 24.77
N THR A 359 -39.71 -3.04 23.44
CA THR A 359 -40.67 -2.47 22.48
C THR A 359 -42.08 -3.07 22.62
N ALA A 360 -42.20 -4.37 22.91
CA ALA A 360 -43.49 -5.02 23.17
C ALA A 360 -44.14 -4.55 24.49
N VAL A 361 -43.34 -4.32 25.54
CA VAL A 361 -43.80 -3.78 26.84
C VAL A 361 -44.20 -2.30 26.73
N ASP A 362 -43.45 -1.49 25.98
CA ASP A 362 -43.74 -0.07 25.76
C ASP A 362 -45.04 0.10 24.95
N ASN A 363 -45.20 -0.71 23.89
CA ASN A 363 -46.45 -0.76 23.12
C ASN A 363 -47.63 -1.25 23.98
N PHE A 364 -47.43 -2.21 24.88
CA PHE A 364 -48.46 -2.62 25.84
C PHE A 364 -48.90 -1.47 26.74
N GLN A 365 -47.96 -0.74 27.34
CA GLN A 365 -48.26 0.39 28.22
C GLN A 365 -49.00 1.50 27.46
N LEU A 366 -48.52 1.88 26.27
CA LEU A 366 -49.17 2.87 25.40
C LEU A 366 -50.63 2.51 25.05
N VAL A 367 -50.89 1.23 24.74
CA VAL A 367 -52.22 0.73 24.39
C VAL A 367 -53.12 0.56 25.63
N LEU A 368 -52.55 0.26 26.80
CA LEU A 368 -53.28 0.19 28.07
C LEU A 368 -53.73 1.58 28.55
N ASP A 369 -52.83 2.57 28.56
CA ASP A 369 -53.11 3.93 29.01
C ASP A 369 -54.10 4.66 28.10
N SER A 370 -54.12 4.31 26.80
CA SER A 370 -55.10 4.83 25.82
C SER A 370 -56.36 3.96 25.68
N HIS A 371 -56.48 2.85 26.44
CA HIS A 371 -57.58 1.90 26.28
C HIS A 371 -58.93 2.50 26.71
N ARG A 372 -60.01 2.08 26.04
CA ARG A 372 -61.39 2.43 26.39
C ARG A 372 -62.15 1.16 26.76
N TRP A 373 -62.53 1.06 28.03
CA TRP A 373 -63.27 -0.06 28.64
C TRP A 373 -64.72 -0.11 28.16
N VAL A 374 -64.92 -0.43 26.88
CA VAL A 374 -66.21 -0.67 26.24
C VAL A 374 -66.30 -2.16 25.91
N PRO A 375 -67.43 -2.85 26.17
CA PRO A 375 -67.61 -4.23 25.72
C PRO A 375 -67.46 -4.31 24.19
N LEU A 376 -66.42 -5.01 23.72
CA LEU A 376 -66.30 -5.35 22.31
C LEU A 376 -67.26 -6.50 21.96
N PRO A 377 -67.71 -6.63 20.69
CA PRO A 377 -68.47 -7.79 20.27
C PRO A 377 -67.63 -9.06 20.45
N ALA A 378 -68.20 -10.08 21.12
CA ALA A 378 -67.53 -11.36 21.27
C ALA A 378 -67.21 -11.95 19.89
N VAL A 379 -65.95 -12.32 19.66
CA VAL A 379 -65.48 -12.68 18.32
C VAL A 379 -65.87 -14.13 18.03
N GLY A 380 -67.00 -14.30 17.34
CA GLY A 380 -67.72 -15.56 17.15
C GLY A 380 -67.01 -16.63 16.30
N PHE A 381 -65.86 -17.13 16.76
CA PHE A 381 -65.28 -18.40 16.33
C PHE A 381 -65.69 -19.51 17.32
N PRO A 382 -66.19 -20.67 16.84
CA PRO A 382 -66.62 -21.74 17.72
C PRO A 382 -65.42 -22.37 18.45
N ALA A 383 -65.45 -22.35 19.78
CA ALA A 383 -64.39 -22.90 20.64
C ALA A 383 -64.40 -24.45 20.72
N THR A 384 -64.62 -25.12 19.59
CA THR A 384 -64.73 -26.58 19.46
C THR A 384 -64.20 -27.11 18.12
N THR A 385 -62.92 -26.86 17.84
CA THR A 385 -62.13 -27.71 16.95
C THR A 385 -60.81 -28.07 17.62
N ILE A 386 -60.85 -29.04 18.55
CA ILE A 386 -59.69 -29.89 18.83
C ILE A 386 -59.60 -30.90 17.66
N GLY A 387 -59.28 -30.35 16.47
CA GLY A 387 -59.03 -31.10 15.25
C GLY A 387 -57.54 -30.97 14.96
N GLU A 388 -56.86 -32.11 14.92
CA GLU A 388 -55.43 -32.33 14.69
C GLU A 388 -54.65 -31.10 14.21
N GLU A 389 -54.13 -30.30 15.15
CA GLU A 389 -53.26 -29.16 14.84
C GLU A 389 -51.99 -29.67 14.17
N SER A 390 -51.83 -29.37 12.87
CA SER A 390 -50.54 -29.42 12.18
C SER A 390 -49.51 -28.72 13.05
N GLN A 391 -48.46 -29.44 13.49
CA GLN A 391 -47.68 -29.09 14.67
C GLN A 391 -46.84 -27.80 14.58
N GLU A 392 -46.98 -27.01 13.52
CA GLU A 392 -46.02 -25.98 13.09
C GLU A 392 -46.44 -24.55 13.49
N ASP A 393 -47.73 -24.20 13.40
CA ASP A 393 -48.22 -22.83 13.58
C ASP A 393 -48.90 -22.57 14.94
N VAL A 394 -48.11 -22.07 15.88
CA VAL A 394 -48.61 -21.52 17.16
C VAL A 394 -49.22 -20.14 16.94
N THR A 395 -50.49 -20.10 16.51
CA THR A 395 -51.24 -18.86 16.32
C THR A 395 -51.62 -18.19 17.66
N PRO A 396 -51.71 -16.84 17.73
CA PRO A 396 -52.14 -16.16 18.95
C PRO A 396 -53.62 -16.46 19.25
N PRO A 397 -53.99 -16.88 20.47
CA PRO A 397 -55.36 -17.27 20.80
C PRO A 397 -56.39 -16.18 20.49
N SER A 398 -57.43 -16.51 19.73
CA SER A 398 -58.50 -15.59 19.31
C SER A 398 -59.19 -14.87 20.47
N TYR A 399 -59.25 -15.50 21.65
CA TYR A 399 -59.73 -14.91 22.90
C TYR A 399 -59.00 -13.60 23.29
N LEU A 400 -57.74 -13.43 22.90
CA LEU A 400 -56.99 -12.19 23.15
C LEU A 400 -57.50 -11.01 22.30
N MET A 401 -58.28 -11.23 21.24
CA MET A 401 -58.86 -10.14 20.42
C MET A 401 -59.87 -9.29 21.21
N GLU A 402 -60.52 -9.86 22.23
CA GLU A 402 -61.40 -9.14 23.17
C GLU A 402 -60.59 -8.26 24.15
N HIS A 403 -59.26 -8.35 24.09
CA HIS A 403 -58.30 -7.76 25.02
C HIS A 403 -57.12 -7.08 24.29
N PRO A 404 -57.37 -5.97 23.56
CA PRO A 404 -56.39 -5.34 22.67
C PRO A 404 -54.99 -5.06 23.26
N PRO A 405 -54.81 -4.61 24.52
CA PRO A 405 -53.48 -4.45 25.10
C PRO A 405 -52.68 -5.77 25.11
N LEU A 406 -53.30 -6.87 25.57
CA LEU A 406 -52.64 -8.19 25.61
C LEU A 406 -52.40 -8.76 24.22
N ALA A 407 -53.30 -8.54 23.26
CA ALA A 407 -53.06 -8.94 21.87
C ALA A 407 -51.82 -8.26 21.28
N VAL A 408 -51.66 -6.94 21.49
CA VAL A 408 -50.47 -6.19 21.04
C VAL A 408 -49.20 -6.70 21.72
N PHE A 409 -49.24 -6.96 23.03
CA PHE A 409 -48.11 -7.55 23.75
C PHE A 409 -47.72 -8.93 23.21
N VAL A 410 -48.68 -9.86 23.12
CA VAL A 410 -48.42 -11.24 22.66
C VAL A 410 -47.92 -11.26 21.22
N ASN A 411 -48.46 -10.42 20.33
CA ASN A 411 -47.94 -10.26 18.97
C ASN A 411 -46.49 -9.75 18.96
N GLY A 412 -46.14 -8.81 19.85
CA GLY A 412 -44.77 -8.33 20.03
C GLY A 412 -43.82 -9.41 20.54
N VAL A 413 -44.25 -10.24 21.50
CA VAL A 413 -43.48 -11.40 21.99
C VAL A 413 -43.28 -12.42 20.88
N SER A 414 -44.33 -12.77 20.13
CA SER A 414 -44.24 -13.73 19.02
C SER A 414 -43.36 -13.21 17.88
N ALA A 415 -43.35 -11.90 17.60
CA ALA A 415 -42.39 -11.29 16.68
C ALA A 415 -40.94 -11.43 17.20
N ALA A 416 -40.68 -11.13 18.48
CA ALA A 416 -39.36 -11.31 19.09
C ALA A 416 -38.87 -12.77 19.05
N MET A 417 -39.78 -13.75 19.24
CA MET A 417 -39.49 -15.18 19.11
C MET A 417 -39.24 -15.61 17.66
N ASN A 418 -39.90 -14.99 16.68
CA ASN A 418 -39.71 -15.30 15.26
C ASN A 418 -38.35 -14.81 14.73
N GLU A 419 -37.89 -13.64 15.18
CA GLU A 419 -36.50 -13.21 14.93
C GLU A 419 -35.51 -14.19 15.57
N LEU A 420 -35.74 -14.54 16.84
CA LEU A 420 -34.90 -15.47 17.58
C LEU A 420 -34.87 -16.90 16.98
N ARG A 421 -35.93 -17.33 16.28
CA ARG A 421 -36.04 -18.68 15.68
C ARG A 421 -34.86 -19.04 14.77
N HIS A 422 -34.32 -18.05 14.05
CA HIS A 422 -33.19 -18.22 13.13
C HIS A 422 -31.82 -18.13 13.84
N CYS A 423 -31.79 -17.66 15.08
CA CYS A 423 -30.57 -17.39 15.84
C CYS A 423 -30.82 -17.63 17.35
N ALA A 424 -30.97 -18.90 17.75
CA ALA A 424 -31.22 -19.31 19.13
C ALA A 424 -30.03 -20.05 19.77
N PRO A 425 -28.94 -19.36 20.20
CA PRO A 425 -27.83 -19.99 20.91
C PRO A 425 -28.30 -20.73 22.17
N LEU A 426 -27.92 -22.00 22.32
CA LEU A 426 -28.29 -22.84 23.47
C LEU A 426 -27.75 -22.26 24.80
N SER A 427 -26.58 -21.62 24.76
CA SER A 427 -25.95 -20.91 25.89
C SER A 427 -26.88 -19.86 26.51
N LEU A 428 -27.64 -19.14 25.67
CA LEU A 428 -28.50 -18.04 26.08
C LEU A 428 -29.86 -18.48 26.64
N LYS A 429 -30.21 -19.79 26.61
CA LYS A 429 -31.52 -20.32 27.04
C LYS A 429 -31.98 -19.75 28.39
N HIS A 430 -31.10 -19.72 29.40
CA HIS A 430 -31.46 -19.20 30.72
C HIS A 430 -31.53 -17.66 30.77
N VAL A 431 -30.73 -16.96 29.97
CA VAL A 431 -30.68 -15.49 29.95
C VAL A 431 -31.90 -14.92 29.22
N ILE A 432 -32.26 -15.47 28.07
CA ILE A 432 -33.44 -15.05 27.30
C ILE A 432 -34.73 -15.44 28.02
N ALA A 433 -34.76 -16.58 28.72
CA ALA A 433 -35.87 -16.89 29.63
C ALA A 433 -36.03 -15.80 30.72
N GLN A 434 -34.94 -15.32 31.31
CA GLN A 434 -34.98 -14.20 32.28
C GLN A 434 -35.45 -12.89 31.65
N GLU A 435 -35.04 -12.55 30.41
CA GLU A 435 -35.54 -11.36 29.71
C GLU A 435 -37.05 -11.43 29.42
N LEU A 436 -37.56 -12.59 28.98
CA LEU A 436 -39.01 -12.79 28.80
C LEU A 436 -39.76 -12.70 30.13
N ILE A 437 -39.23 -13.30 31.21
CA ILE A 437 -39.77 -13.22 32.57
C ILE A 437 -39.81 -11.76 33.04
N LYS A 438 -38.75 -10.97 32.84
CA LYS A 438 -38.75 -9.52 33.16
C LYS A 438 -39.83 -8.76 32.40
N GLY A 439 -40.02 -9.02 31.11
CA GLY A 439 -41.05 -8.35 30.31
C GLY A 439 -42.47 -8.75 30.71
N LEU A 440 -42.71 -10.03 31.04
CA LEU A 440 -43.96 -10.50 31.65
C LEU A 440 -44.20 -9.85 33.03
N GLN A 441 -43.16 -9.68 33.84
CA GLN A 441 -43.25 -8.97 35.11
C GLN A 441 -43.60 -7.49 34.87
N ALA A 442 -42.96 -6.81 33.91
CA ALA A 442 -43.25 -5.42 33.60
C ALA A 442 -44.72 -5.21 33.14
N VAL A 443 -45.32 -6.17 32.44
CA VAL A 443 -46.77 -6.18 32.15
C VAL A 443 -47.60 -6.36 33.43
N SER A 444 -47.23 -7.32 34.29
CA SER A 444 -47.88 -7.57 35.59
C SER A 444 -47.88 -6.30 36.48
N ASP A 445 -46.71 -5.67 36.61
CA ASP A 445 -46.49 -4.42 37.35
C ASP A 445 -47.17 -3.20 36.69
N SER A 446 -47.41 -3.23 35.37
CA SER A 446 -48.19 -2.20 34.66
C SER A 446 -49.68 -2.32 34.96
N LEU A 447 -50.24 -3.54 34.90
CA LEU A 447 -51.64 -3.81 35.28
C LEU A 447 -51.90 -3.46 36.75
N LEU A 448 -50.99 -3.84 37.65
CA LEU A 448 -51.08 -3.49 39.08
C LEU A 448 -51.05 -1.97 39.29
N ARG A 449 -50.13 -1.25 38.63
CA ARG A 449 -50.09 0.23 38.67
C ARG A 449 -51.39 0.84 38.17
N TYR A 450 -51.90 0.42 37.00
CA TYR A 450 -53.14 0.93 36.41
C TYR A 450 -54.34 0.82 37.36
N ASN A 451 -54.48 -0.32 38.05
CA ASN A 451 -55.52 -0.52 39.07
C ASN A 451 -55.38 0.38 40.32
N THR A 452 -54.17 0.85 40.61
CA THR A 452 -53.93 1.80 41.73
C THR A 452 -54.07 3.27 41.34
N THR A 453 -53.90 3.62 40.06
CA THR A 453 -53.97 5.01 39.56
C THR A 453 -55.33 5.38 38.98
N HIS A 454 -56.07 4.45 38.37
CA HIS A 454 -57.35 4.74 37.71
C HIS A 454 -58.55 4.27 38.55
N MET A 455 -59.45 5.22 38.87
CA MET A 455 -60.76 4.91 39.44
C MET A 455 -61.71 4.40 38.36
N LEU A 456 -61.65 3.09 38.10
CA LEU A 456 -62.57 2.36 37.22
C LEU A 456 -63.99 2.31 37.82
N LYS A 457 -65.02 2.50 36.99
CA LYS A 457 -66.42 2.21 37.37
C LYS A 457 -66.67 0.70 37.42
N ASP A 458 -67.74 0.25 38.06
CA ASP A 458 -68.02 -1.19 38.25
C ASP A 458 -67.96 -2.00 36.94
N ASN A 459 -68.65 -1.55 35.88
CA ASN A 459 -68.61 -2.20 34.55
C ASN A 459 -67.20 -2.21 33.92
N GLU A 460 -66.42 -1.14 34.12
CA GLU A 460 -65.06 -0.99 33.59
C GLU A 460 -64.08 -1.89 34.36
N SER A 461 -64.29 -2.03 35.67
CA SER A 461 -63.54 -2.93 36.53
C SER A 461 -63.79 -4.40 36.19
N GLY A 462 -65.01 -4.77 35.75
CA GLY A 462 -65.32 -6.10 35.25
C GLY A 462 -64.48 -6.49 34.03
N LEU A 463 -64.40 -5.59 33.04
CA LEU A 463 -63.57 -5.76 31.84
C LEU A 463 -62.06 -5.78 32.18
N PHE A 464 -61.62 -4.93 33.12
CA PHE A 464 -60.23 -4.94 33.61
C PHE A 464 -59.87 -6.25 34.33
N LEU A 465 -60.77 -6.80 35.15
CA LEU A 465 -60.56 -8.08 35.82
C LEU A 465 -60.57 -9.26 34.82
N GLN A 466 -61.34 -9.18 33.73
CA GLN A 466 -61.24 -10.13 32.62
C GLN A 466 -59.87 -10.05 31.92
N LEU A 467 -59.36 -8.85 31.65
CA LEU A 467 -58.00 -8.64 31.12
C LEU A 467 -56.93 -9.27 32.03
N CYS A 468 -57.00 -9.00 33.34
CA CYS A 468 -56.12 -9.59 34.34
C CYS A 468 -56.20 -11.13 34.39
N ARG A 469 -57.38 -11.70 34.16
CA ARG A 469 -57.59 -13.15 34.10
C ARG A 469 -56.97 -13.74 32.82
N ALA A 470 -57.22 -13.14 31.66
CA ALA A 470 -56.66 -13.57 30.38
C ALA A 470 -55.12 -13.48 30.33
N PHE A 471 -54.52 -12.52 31.05
CA PHE A 471 -53.06 -12.47 31.23
C PHE A 471 -52.52 -13.76 31.88
N ILE A 472 -53.15 -14.22 32.97
CA ILE A 472 -52.72 -15.40 33.74
C ILE A 472 -53.07 -16.70 33.02
N GLU A 473 -54.30 -16.84 32.51
CA GLU A 473 -54.81 -18.10 31.97
C GLU A 473 -54.43 -18.34 30.50
N VAL A 474 -54.15 -17.29 29.71
CA VAL A 474 -53.95 -17.40 28.26
C VAL A 474 -52.63 -16.80 27.79
N ALA A 475 -52.34 -15.53 28.11
CA ALA A 475 -51.13 -14.87 27.61
C ALA A 475 -49.83 -15.49 28.18
N TYR A 476 -49.75 -15.67 29.51
CA TYR A 476 -48.57 -16.21 30.17
C TYR A 476 -48.22 -17.65 29.72
N PRO A 477 -49.17 -18.62 29.66
CA PRO A 477 -48.88 -19.97 29.17
C PRO A 477 -48.55 -19.99 27.68
N HIS A 478 -49.16 -19.13 26.86
CA HIS A 478 -48.84 -19.01 25.44
C HIS A 478 -47.40 -18.51 25.23
N CYS A 479 -46.98 -17.43 25.91
CA CYS A 479 -45.60 -16.95 25.85
C CYS A 479 -44.57 -18.02 26.30
N ALA A 480 -44.89 -18.78 27.36
CA ALA A 480 -44.06 -19.91 27.79
C ALA A 480 -43.98 -21.04 26.75
N THR A 481 -45.08 -21.30 26.04
CA THR A 481 -45.17 -22.31 24.97
C THR A 481 -44.36 -21.89 23.74
N CYS A 482 -44.47 -20.63 23.30
CA CYS A 482 -43.66 -20.08 22.20
C CYS A 482 -42.16 -20.18 22.51
N PHE A 483 -41.74 -19.78 23.71
CA PHE A 483 -40.34 -19.98 24.13
C PHE A 483 -39.94 -21.47 24.20
N GLY A 484 -40.85 -22.34 24.61
CA GLY A 484 -40.65 -23.80 24.60
C GLY A 484 -40.47 -24.42 23.21
N ARG A 485 -40.96 -23.77 22.14
CA ARG A 485 -40.68 -24.15 20.75
C ARG A 485 -39.29 -23.70 20.29
N CYS A 486 -38.85 -22.50 20.68
CA CYS A 486 -37.50 -22.01 20.39
C CYS A 486 -36.41 -22.76 21.19
N TYR A 487 -36.71 -23.14 22.44
CA TYR A 487 -35.80 -23.86 23.32
C TYR A 487 -36.45 -25.10 23.92
N PRO A 488 -36.03 -26.32 23.54
CA PRO A 488 -36.51 -27.57 24.12
C PRO A 488 -36.40 -27.58 25.65
N GLY A 489 -37.52 -27.86 26.32
CA GLY A 489 -37.63 -27.78 27.78
C GLY A 489 -37.43 -26.37 28.36
N GLY A 490 -37.65 -25.32 27.57
CA GLY A 490 -37.60 -23.92 28.00
C GLY A 490 -38.87 -23.48 28.73
N ALA A 491 -40.04 -23.98 28.33
CA ALA A 491 -41.34 -23.61 28.88
C ALA A 491 -41.43 -23.77 30.42
N MET A 492 -40.83 -24.83 30.97
CA MET A 492 -40.84 -25.10 32.42
C MET A 492 -40.15 -23.99 33.22
N ILE A 493 -39.04 -23.44 32.72
CA ILE A 493 -38.28 -22.36 33.38
C ILE A 493 -39.14 -21.11 33.60
N ILE A 494 -40.10 -20.85 32.69
CA ILE A 494 -41.04 -19.74 32.78
C ILE A 494 -42.27 -20.13 33.60
N LEU A 495 -42.78 -21.36 33.42
CA LEU A 495 -43.95 -21.86 34.17
C LEU A 495 -43.67 -22.06 35.66
N ASP A 496 -42.41 -22.24 36.08
CA ASP A 496 -42.02 -22.29 37.49
C ASP A 496 -41.98 -20.91 38.16
N ALA A 497 -41.89 -19.82 37.39
CA ALA A 497 -41.79 -18.43 37.89
C ALA A 497 -43.16 -17.84 38.34
N LYS A 498 -44.00 -18.65 38.98
CA LYS A 498 -45.42 -18.35 39.29
C LYS A 498 -45.64 -17.16 40.25
N SER A 499 -44.60 -16.70 40.93
CA SER A 499 -44.65 -15.53 41.81
C SER A 499 -44.93 -14.21 41.06
N LEU A 500 -44.60 -14.12 39.77
CA LEU A 500 -44.72 -12.89 38.96
C LEU A 500 -46.15 -12.33 38.85
N TYR A 501 -47.17 -13.19 38.91
CA TYR A 501 -48.57 -12.80 38.80
C TYR A 501 -49.36 -13.03 40.10
N GLU A 502 -48.69 -13.36 41.21
CA GLU A 502 -49.36 -13.58 42.50
C GLU A 502 -50.10 -12.31 42.99
N GLY A 503 -49.55 -11.13 42.71
CA GLY A 503 -50.23 -9.85 42.97
C GLY A 503 -51.57 -9.72 42.23
N ILE A 504 -51.62 -10.12 40.97
CA ILE A 504 -52.86 -10.10 40.17
C ILE A 504 -53.82 -11.23 40.62
N GLY A 505 -53.32 -12.41 40.99
CA GLY A 505 -54.12 -13.46 41.61
C GLY A 505 -54.77 -13.02 42.93
N ARG A 506 -54.05 -12.23 43.75
CA ARG A 506 -54.59 -11.60 44.96
C ARG A 506 -55.64 -10.54 44.62
N LEU A 507 -55.47 -9.72 43.57
CA LEU A 507 -56.52 -8.80 43.10
C LEU A 507 -57.80 -9.53 42.67
N LEU A 508 -57.67 -10.58 41.84
CA LEU A 508 -58.80 -11.36 41.34
C LEU A 508 -59.59 -12.04 42.47
N THR A 509 -58.90 -12.61 43.47
CA THR A 509 -59.55 -13.24 44.64
C THR A 509 -60.21 -12.22 45.57
N ILE A 510 -59.56 -11.06 45.82
CA ILE A 510 -60.16 -9.97 46.61
C ILE A 510 -61.41 -9.41 45.91
N SER A 511 -61.36 -9.14 44.61
CA SER A 511 -62.52 -8.67 43.84
C SER A 511 -63.65 -9.68 43.79
N SER A 512 -63.35 -10.97 43.63
CA SER A 512 -64.36 -12.04 43.71
C SER A 512 -65.11 -12.02 45.05
N SER A 513 -64.40 -11.78 46.17
CA SER A 513 -65.02 -11.70 47.50
C SER A 513 -65.93 -10.48 47.74
N ARG A 514 -65.86 -9.43 46.89
CA ARG A 514 -66.81 -8.31 46.93
C ARG A 514 -68.18 -8.64 46.31
N ASN A 515 -68.25 -9.64 45.43
CA ASN A 515 -69.46 -9.95 44.64
C ASN A 515 -70.40 -10.97 45.32
N LEU A 516 -70.38 -11.07 46.65
CA LEU A 516 -71.22 -11.97 47.45
C LEU A 516 -72.23 -11.17 48.30
N PRO A 517 -73.50 -11.05 47.87
CA PRO A 517 -74.56 -10.44 48.68
C PRO A 517 -74.86 -11.27 49.93
N LYS A 518 -74.98 -10.63 51.10
CA LYS A 518 -75.33 -11.30 52.35
C LYS A 518 -76.84 -11.29 52.61
N THR A 519 -77.38 -12.50 52.77
CA THR A 519 -78.44 -12.88 53.73
C THR A 519 -79.72 -12.05 53.81
N VAL A 520 -80.86 -12.71 53.55
CA VAL A 520 -82.00 -12.70 54.49
C VAL A 520 -82.36 -14.16 54.76
N SER A 521 -82.59 -14.50 56.03
CA SER A 521 -83.18 -15.78 56.43
C SER A 521 -84.66 -15.59 56.70
N ASN A 522 -85.48 -16.54 56.29
CA ASN A 522 -86.71 -16.91 57.00
C ASN A 522 -87.03 -18.38 56.65
N ALA A 523 -87.45 -19.14 57.65
CA ALA A 523 -87.89 -20.52 57.50
C ALA A 523 -89.29 -20.64 58.09
N GLU A 524 -90.18 -21.33 57.39
CA GLU A 524 -91.45 -21.81 57.93
C GLU A 524 -91.80 -23.14 57.24
N GLU A 525 -92.29 -24.08 58.02
CA GLU A 525 -92.54 -25.47 57.61
C GLU A 525 -94.00 -25.64 57.14
N ASN A 526 -94.27 -26.59 56.23
CA ASN A 526 -95.04 -27.81 56.54
C ASN A 526 -95.61 -28.55 55.31
N ASN A 527 -95.65 -29.89 55.43
CA ASN A 527 -96.53 -30.89 54.78
C ASN A 527 -96.46 -31.08 53.24
N VAL A 528 -96.46 -32.29 52.64
CA VAL A 528 -97.14 -33.60 52.90
C VAL A 528 -98.62 -33.57 52.45
N THR A 529 -99.16 -34.44 51.57
CA THR A 529 -98.64 -35.67 50.89
C THR A 529 -98.77 -35.55 49.33
N GLU A 530 -99.17 -36.47 48.42
CA GLU A 530 -99.67 -37.88 48.44
C GLU A 530 -99.33 -38.68 47.13
N ASN A 531 -100.17 -39.66 46.74
CA ASN A 531 -100.02 -40.66 45.66
C ASN A 531 -100.47 -40.13 44.26
N GLY A 532 -100.32 -40.82 43.11
CA GLY A 532 -99.73 -42.14 42.80
C GLY A 532 -100.02 -42.62 41.35
N ASP A 533 -99.81 -43.92 41.11
CA ASP A 533 -100.24 -44.78 39.98
C ASP A 533 -99.84 -44.50 38.50
N MET A 534 -99.00 -45.41 37.99
CA MET A 534 -99.05 -46.00 36.63
C MET A 534 -100.00 -47.22 36.68
N PRO A 535 -100.75 -47.61 35.61
CA PRO A 535 -100.16 -48.57 34.63
C PRO A 535 -100.76 -48.68 33.18
N ALA A 536 -99.85 -48.94 32.22
CA ALA A 536 -99.90 -49.98 31.16
C ALA A 536 -100.95 -50.00 29.99
N LEU A 537 -100.63 -50.86 29.00
CA LEU A 537 -101.42 -51.43 27.87
C LEU A 537 -101.60 -50.58 26.58
N ASP A 538 -101.61 -51.12 25.34
CA ASP A 538 -101.02 -52.38 24.78
C ASP A 538 -101.06 -52.42 23.20
N ASN A 539 -100.34 -53.37 22.58
CA ASN A 539 -100.51 -54.04 21.27
C ASN A 539 -100.20 -53.41 19.86
N GLY A 540 -99.59 -54.25 19.00
CA GLY A 540 -99.63 -54.24 17.51
C GLY A 540 -98.33 -53.81 16.78
N ALA A 541 -97.39 -54.66 16.31
CA ALA A 541 -97.44 -55.75 15.29
C ALA A 541 -97.71 -55.26 13.83
N SER A 542 -97.04 -55.69 12.74
CA SER A 542 -95.80 -56.48 12.44
C SER A 542 -95.41 -56.24 10.93
N SER A 543 -94.43 -56.82 10.22
CA SER A 543 -93.28 -57.76 10.40
C SER A 543 -92.36 -57.73 9.14
N ASP A 544 -91.28 -58.54 9.12
CA ASP A 544 -90.57 -59.11 7.93
C ASP A 544 -89.64 -58.22 7.05
N ALA A 545 -88.75 -58.75 6.17
CA ALA A 545 -87.78 -59.88 6.31
C ALA A 545 -86.78 -59.94 5.10
N ASP A 546 -85.48 -60.02 5.40
CA ASP A 546 -84.38 -60.79 4.73
C ASP A 546 -83.98 -60.62 3.22
N LYS A 547 -82.65 -60.62 2.97
CA LYS A 547 -81.91 -60.87 1.68
C LYS A 547 -81.98 -59.82 0.54
N ASP A 548 -81.05 -59.74 -0.43
CA ASP A 548 -79.98 -60.68 -0.83
C ASP A 548 -78.67 -60.05 -1.42
N GLN A 549 -77.65 -60.90 -1.63
CA GLN A 549 -76.30 -60.78 -2.22
C GLN A 549 -75.96 -59.63 -3.21
N LYS A 550 -74.71 -59.10 -3.12
CA LYS A 550 -73.59 -59.48 -4.05
C LYS A 550 -72.21 -58.83 -3.73
N SER A 551 -71.14 -59.59 -3.98
CA SER A 551 -69.75 -59.14 -4.19
C SER A 551 -69.31 -59.49 -5.64
N PRO A 552 -68.10 -59.09 -6.11
CA PRO A 552 -66.94 -59.99 -5.95
C PRO A 552 -65.53 -59.34 -5.97
N SER A 553 -64.50 -60.22 -5.97
CA SER A 553 -63.13 -60.09 -6.49
C SER A 553 -62.10 -59.19 -5.78
N LEU A 554 -61.11 -59.87 -5.17
CA LEU A 554 -59.75 -59.40 -4.93
C LEU A 554 -58.89 -59.63 -6.19
N HIS A 555 -57.72 -58.98 -6.30
CA HIS A 555 -56.45 -59.72 -6.21
C HIS A 555 -55.23 -58.82 -5.96
N SER A 556 -54.15 -59.44 -5.49
CA SER A 556 -52.86 -58.86 -5.11
C SER A 556 -51.74 -59.21 -6.10
N ASN A 557 -50.66 -58.41 -6.05
CA ASN A 557 -49.22 -58.75 -6.10
C ASN A 557 -48.43 -57.68 -6.89
N GLU A 558 -47.10 -57.51 -6.84
CA GLU A 558 -46.00 -57.70 -5.86
C GLU A 558 -44.68 -57.61 -6.69
N LYS A 559 -43.59 -57.03 -6.13
CA LYS A 559 -42.16 -57.08 -6.53
C LYS A 559 -41.57 -56.07 -7.56
N HIS A 560 -40.37 -55.57 -7.17
CA HIS A 560 -39.12 -55.22 -7.91
C HIS A 560 -39.18 -54.40 -9.23
N SER A 561 -38.20 -53.53 -9.55
CA SER A 561 -36.73 -53.67 -9.34
C SER A 561 -35.98 -52.36 -9.02
N GLU A 562 -34.64 -52.44 -8.92
CA GLU A 562 -33.71 -51.31 -8.99
C GLU A 562 -33.66 -50.65 -10.40
N GLY A 563 -32.98 -49.50 -10.50
CA GLY A 563 -32.62 -48.79 -11.73
C GLY A 563 -31.66 -47.63 -11.43
N GLU A 564 -30.58 -47.50 -12.20
CA GLU A 564 -29.39 -46.69 -11.87
C GLU A 564 -29.41 -45.24 -12.38
N GLU A 565 -28.43 -44.46 -11.93
CA GLU A 565 -28.09 -43.12 -12.40
C GLU A 565 -27.58 -43.11 -13.86
N ALA A 566 -27.78 -42.00 -14.56
CA ALA A 566 -27.01 -41.69 -15.77
C ALA A 566 -26.87 -40.16 -15.93
N GLU A 567 -25.65 -39.66 -15.84
CA GLU A 567 -25.32 -38.28 -16.21
C GLU A 567 -25.46 -38.08 -17.73
N GLN A 568 -25.82 -36.87 -18.16
CA GLN A 568 -25.50 -36.44 -19.53
C GLN A 568 -25.23 -34.94 -19.62
N SER A 569 -24.03 -34.62 -20.09
CA SER A 569 -23.48 -33.27 -20.25
C SER A 569 -23.97 -32.56 -21.50
N ASN A 570 -24.09 -31.23 -21.42
CA ASN A 570 -23.93 -30.27 -22.53
C ASN A 570 -23.48 -28.91 -21.97
#